data_AF-A0A953S1S4-F1
#
_entry.id   AF-A0A953S1S4-F1
#
_cell.length_a   1.000
_cell.length_b   1.000
_cell.length_c   1.000
_cell.angle_alpha   90.00
_cell.angle_beta   90.00
_cell.angle_gamma   90.00
#
_symmetry.space_group_name_H-M   'P 1'
#
loop_
_entity.id
_entity.type
_entity.pdbx_description
1 polymer ?
#
loop_
_entity_poly.entity_id
_entity_poly.type
_entity_poly.pdbx_seq_one_letter_code
_entity_poly.pdbx_strand_id
1 'polypeptide(L)'
;MPLQIVRIKPNPAGKDRNRYGQTPAAQLAGEWVDFTNNGTVPFDLSHVELWHRAYHHGQSPTWDKVMSFRGNLQPGRTVRVHSGSGPDSVIRDEDRRGADFHLFSDKDYVWNNKEGDTPALYNPVTKVTLDSASYDPNPPEGEVLTRSGDKLVPAKVPSYSRR
;
A
#
# COMPACT_ATOMS: atom_id res chain seq x y z
N MET A 1 -17.51 -6.36 -1.89
CA MET A 1 -16.41 -6.91 -2.72
C MET A 1 -15.48 -7.69 -1.80
N PRO A 2 -14.99 -8.87 -2.18
CA PRO A 2 -14.21 -9.74 -1.28
C PRO A 2 -12.78 -9.23 -1.05
N LEU A 3 -12.14 -8.62 -2.05
CA LEU A 3 -10.84 -7.98 -1.86
C LEU A 3 -11.00 -6.58 -1.29
N GLN A 4 -10.18 -6.25 -0.30
CA GLN A 4 -10.20 -4.96 0.36
C GLN A 4 -8.79 -4.49 0.70
N ILE A 5 -8.41 -3.29 0.27
CA ILE A 5 -7.26 -2.55 0.79
C ILE A 5 -7.55 -2.18 2.24
N VAL A 6 -6.67 -2.56 3.16
CA VAL A 6 -6.97 -2.42 4.61
C VAL A 6 -6.03 -1.47 5.34
N ARG A 7 -4.77 -1.37 4.90
CA ARG A 7 -3.75 -0.55 5.53
C ARG A 7 -2.68 -0.10 4.54
N ILE A 8 -1.97 0.96 4.87
CA ILE A 8 -0.83 1.45 4.09
C ILE A 8 0.16 2.15 5.01
N LYS A 9 1.46 2.06 4.71
CA LYS A 9 2.52 2.91 5.28
C LYS A 9 3.14 3.71 4.13
N PRO A 10 2.58 4.88 3.78
CA PRO A 10 2.99 5.63 2.59
C PRO A 10 4.25 6.46 2.83
N ASN A 11 4.56 6.78 4.08
CA ASN A 11 5.65 7.68 4.45
C ASN A 11 6.62 7.00 5.43
N PRO A 12 7.44 6.01 5.02
CA PRO A 12 8.45 5.45 5.91
C PRO A 12 9.46 6.49 6.37
N ALA A 13 10.05 6.22 7.54
CA ALA A 13 11.09 7.07 8.11
C ALA A 13 12.22 7.32 7.11
N GLY A 14 12.52 8.59 6.87
CA GLY A 14 13.60 9.03 5.99
C GLY A 14 13.25 9.21 4.52
N LYS A 15 12.03 8.87 4.06
CA LYS A 15 11.62 8.96 2.65
C LYS A 15 11.92 10.32 2.02
N ASP A 16 11.55 11.41 2.70
CA ASP A 16 11.72 12.76 2.19
C ASP A 16 13.04 13.43 2.64
N ARG A 17 13.95 12.68 3.29
CA ARG A 17 15.20 13.23 3.88
C ARG A 17 16.43 13.08 2.97
N ASN A 18 16.47 12.05 2.12
CA ASN A 18 17.62 11.79 1.24
C ASN A 18 17.43 12.43 -0.13
N ARG A 19 18.06 13.59 -0.37
CA ARG A 19 18.17 14.20 -1.70
C ARG A 19 19.40 13.73 -2.50
N TYR A 20 20.38 13.11 -1.84
CA TYR A 20 21.67 12.76 -2.44
C TYR A 20 22.14 11.39 -1.93
N GLY A 21 21.97 10.35 -2.75
CA GLY A 21 22.39 8.97 -2.45
C GLY A 21 21.36 7.93 -2.92
N GLN A 22 21.79 6.67 -3.06
CA GLN A 22 20.86 5.56 -3.27
C GLN A 22 20.03 5.34 -2.01
N THR A 23 18.71 5.28 -2.15
CA THR A 23 17.81 4.94 -1.05
C THR A 23 18.07 3.49 -0.60
N PRO A 24 18.32 3.23 0.69
CA PRO A 24 18.53 1.86 1.17
C PRO A 24 17.32 0.97 0.88
N ALA A 25 17.54 -0.29 0.47
CA ALA A 25 16.46 -1.25 0.18
C ALA A 25 15.49 -1.42 1.36
N ALA A 26 16.00 -1.46 2.59
CA ALA A 26 15.17 -1.53 3.80
C ALA A 26 14.29 -0.29 4.02
N GLN A 27 14.71 0.87 3.50
CA GLN A 27 13.91 2.10 3.56
C GLN A 27 12.81 2.10 2.49
N LEU A 28 13.10 1.58 1.28
CA LEU A 28 12.08 1.36 0.25
C LEU A 28 11.04 0.34 0.69
N ALA A 29 11.49 -0.77 1.28
CA ALA A 29 10.61 -1.80 1.84
C ALA A 29 9.75 -1.29 3.01
N GLY A 30 10.13 -0.19 3.65
CA GLY A 30 9.32 0.45 4.68
C GLY A 30 8.06 1.13 4.13
N GLU A 31 7.99 1.34 2.81
CA GLU A 31 6.79 1.80 2.14
C GLU A 31 5.99 0.60 1.62
N TRP A 32 4.73 0.47 2.02
CA TRP A 32 3.91 -0.67 1.62
C TRP A 32 2.40 -0.42 1.71
N VAL A 33 1.61 -1.24 1.00
CA VAL A 33 0.14 -1.31 1.11
C VAL A 33 -0.32 -2.76 1.34
N ASP A 34 -1.37 -2.93 2.14
CA ASP A 34 -2.01 -4.21 2.42
C ASP A 34 -3.36 -4.31 1.72
N PHE A 35 -3.63 -5.47 1.12
CA PHE A 35 -5.00 -5.89 0.81
C PHE A 35 -5.28 -7.31 1.31
N THR A 36 -6.54 -7.55 1.67
CA THR A 36 -7.02 -8.80 2.28
C THR A 36 -8.19 -9.36 1.47
N ASN A 37 -8.29 -10.69 1.39
CA ASN A 37 -9.53 -11.34 1.00
C ASN A 37 -10.48 -11.46 2.22
N ASN A 38 -11.42 -10.53 2.35
CA ASN A 38 -12.48 -10.53 3.38
C ASN A 38 -13.73 -11.34 2.95
N GLY A 39 -13.69 -12.01 1.80
CA GLY A 39 -14.73 -12.95 1.39
C GLY A 39 -14.66 -14.28 2.16
N THR A 40 -15.59 -15.17 1.84
CA THR A 40 -15.68 -16.52 2.45
C THR A 40 -15.10 -17.63 1.58
N VAL A 41 -14.65 -17.31 0.37
CA VAL A 41 -14.08 -18.25 -0.61
C VAL A 41 -12.74 -17.74 -1.15
N PRO A 42 -11.87 -18.63 -1.66
CA PRO A 42 -10.64 -18.22 -2.34
C PRO A 42 -10.92 -17.25 -3.49
N PHE A 43 -10.06 -16.25 -3.66
CA PHE A 43 -10.16 -15.27 -4.75
C PHE A 43 -8.98 -15.44 -5.73
N ASP A 44 -9.27 -15.59 -7.02
CA ASP A 44 -8.25 -15.67 -8.07
C ASP A 44 -7.69 -14.28 -8.40
N LEU A 45 -6.38 -14.12 -8.23
CA LEU A 45 -5.65 -12.88 -8.45
C LEU A 45 -5.08 -12.74 -9.86
N SER A 46 -5.26 -13.72 -10.75
CA SER A 46 -4.63 -13.78 -12.08
C SER A 46 -4.99 -12.60 -13.01
N HIS A 47 -6.08 -11.89 -12.70
CA HIS A 47 -6.50 -10.68 -13.41
C HIS A 47 -6.66 -9.49 -12.47
N VAL A 48 -5.91 -9.47 -11.36
CA VAL A 48 -5.90 -8.35 -10.42
C VAL A 48 -4.60 -7.59 -10.60
N GLU A 49 -4.72 -6.26 -10.64
CA GLU A 49 -3.61 -5.33 -10.67
C GLU A 49 -3.77 -4.31 -9.55
N LEU A 50 -2.65 -3.87 -8.99
CA LEU A 50 -2.58 -2.75 -8.06
C LEU A 50 -2.19 -1.50 -8.83
N TRP A 51 -2.94 -0.44 -8.64
CA TRP A 51 -2.77 0.86 -9.28
C TRP A 51 -2.74 1.97 -8.21
N HIS A 52 -2.20 3.12 -8.57
CA HIS A 52 -2.20 4.32 -7.72
C HIS A 52 -2.39 5.57 -8.57
N ARG A 53 -2.64 6.70 -7.91
CA ARG A 53 -2.81 7.99 -8.57
C ARG A 53 -1.46 8.70 -8.62
N ALA A 54 -0.79 8.64 -9.77
CA ALA A 54 0.46 9.34 -10.01
C ALA A 54 0.23 10.84 -10.24
N TYR A 55 1.17 11.65 -9.76
CA TYR A 55 1.14 13.11 -9.90
C TYR A 55 2.42 13.57 -10.60
N HIS A 56 2.26 14.27 -11.71
CA HIS A 56 3.36 14.86 -12.47
C HIS A 56 3.25 16.38 -12.47
N HIS A 57 4.40 17.06 -12.43
CA HIS A 57 4.43 18.52 -12.33
C HIS A 57 3.71 19.18 -13.52
N GLY A 58 2.69 19.99 -13.21
CA GLY A 58 1.92 20.73 -14.21
C GLY A 58 0.92 19.87 -15.01
N GLN A 59 0.67 18.63 -14.61
CA GLN A 59 -0.27 17.73 -15.28
C GLN A 59 -1.40 17.29 -14.35
N SER A 60 -2.53 16.91 -14.95
CA SER A 60 -3.58 16.22 -14.20
C SER A 60 -3.08 14.84 -13.75
N PRO A 61 -3.48 14.39 -12.55
CA PRO A 61 -3.07 13.08 -12.05
C PRO A 61 -3.57 11.94 -12.93
N THR A 62 -2.72 10.94 -13.12
CA THR A 62 -2.97 9.74 -13.93
C THR A 62 -3.03 8.50 -13.05
N TRP A 63 -3.63 7.42 -13.57
CA TRP A 63 -3.56 6.11 -12.93
C TRP A 63 -2.35 5.37 -13.47
N ASP A 64 -1.46 4.95 -12.56
CA ASP A 64 -0.25 4.22 -12.89
C ASP A 64 -0.29 2.84 -12.26
N LYS A 65 0.13 1.83 -13.03
CA LYS A 65 0.21 0.45 -12.52
C LYS A 65 1.39 0.32 -11.57
N VAL A 66 1.12 -0.25 -10.41
CA VAL A 66 2.13 -0.66 -9.42
C VAL A 66 2.63 -2.06 -9.77
N MET A 67 1.74 -3.05 -9.77
CA MET A 67 2.07 -4.44 -10.11
C MET A 67 0.85 -5.26 -10.51
N SER A 68 1.09 -6.45 -11.09
CA SER A 68 0.05 -7.46 -11.36
C SER A 68 0.24 -8.66 -10.44
N PHE A 69 -0.85 -9.36 -10.13
CA PHE A 69 -0.84 -10.53 -9.25
C PHE A 69 -1.13 -11.82 -10.00
N ARG A 70 -0.92 -12.95 -9.32
CA ARG A 70 -1.25 -14.30 -9.79
C ARG A 70 -1.54 -15.21 -8.61
N GLY A 71 -2.23 -16.33 -8.88
CA GLY A 71 -2.55 -17.33 -7.86
C GLY A 71 -3.82 -17.01 -7.08
N ASN A 72 -4.08 -17.76 -6.01
CA ASN A 72 -5.31 -17.65 -5.24
C ASN A 72 -5.05 -17.13 -3.83
N LEU A 73 -5.79 -16.11 -3.42
CA LEU A 73 -5.75 -15.60 -2.05
C LEU A 73 -6.87 -16.24 -1.22
N GLN A 74 -6.50 -17.02 -0.21
CA GLN A 74 -7.46 -17.66 0.69
C GLN A 74 -8.21 -16.62 1.55
N PRO A 75 -9.43 -16.93 2.01
CA PRO A 75 -10.16 -16.09 2.97
C PRO A 75 -9.32 -15.72 4.19
N GLY A 76 -9.41 -14.44 4.59
CA GLY A 76 -8.70 -13.89 5.74
C GLY A 76 -7.20 -13.67 5.55
N ARG A 77 -6.64 -13.98 4.37
CA ARG A 77 -5.21 -13.76 4.08
C ARG A 77 -4.94 -12.37 3.53
N THR A 78 -3.80 -11.82 3.92
CA THR A 78 -3.34 -10.48 3.57
C THR A 78 -2.06 -10.54 2.72
N VAL A 79 -2.06 -9.79 1.62
CA VAL A 79 -0.88 -9.52 0.80
C VAL A 79 -0.39 -8.11 1.12
N ARG A 80 0.90 -7.99 1.43
CA ARG A 80 1.62 -6.71 1.56
C ARG A 80 2.49 -6.49 0.34
N VAL A 81 2.28 -5.37 -0.34
CA VAL A 81 3.11 -4.93 -1.46
C VAL A 81 4.03 -3.82 -0.98
N HIS A 82 5.32 -4.13 -0.93
CA HIS A 82 6.40 -3.22 -0.62
C HIS A 82 6.91 -2.51 -1.87
N SER A 83 7.44 -1.31 -1.69
CA SER A 83 8.24 -0.64 -2.71
C SER A 83 9.68 -1.14 -2.74
N GLY A 84 10.38 -0.81 -3.82
CA GLY A 84 11.73 -1.27 -4.11
C GLY A 84 11.76 -2.75 -4.52
N SER A 85 12.91 -3.36 -4.31
CA SER A 85 13.18 -4.77 -4.61
C SER A 85 14.07 -5.38 -3.53
N GLY A 86 14.14 -6.71 -3.48
CA GLY A 86 15.08 -7.43 -2.63
C GLY A 86 14.53 -8.73 -2.07
N PRO A 87 15.37 -9.50 -1.36
CA PRO A 87 14.90 -10.63 -0.59
C PRO A 87 14.11 -10.15 0.64
N ASP A 88 13.22 -10.99 1.17
CA ASP A 88 12.45 -10.69 2.38
C ASP A 88 13.31 -10.17 3.55
N SER A 89 14.58 -10.57 3.64
CA SER A 89 15.52 -10.11 4.67
C SER A 89 15.77 -8.60 4.69
N VAL A 90 15.40 -7.85 3.65
CA VAL A 90 15.47 -6.37 3.67
C VAL A 90 14.28 -5.74 4.41
N ILE A 91 13.18 -6.47 4.57
CA ILE A 91 11.98 -6.01 5.27
C ILE A 91 12.26 -6.01 6.77
N ARG A 92 12.17 -4.84 7.40
CA ARG A 92 12.31 -4.68 8.85
C ARG A 92 11.21 -5.43 9.59
N ASP A 93 11.48 -5.89 10.80
CA ASP A 93 10.51 -6.65 11.60
C ASP A 93 9.17 -5.93 11.78
N GLU A 94 9.20 -4.60 11.94
CA GLU A 94 7.99 -3.78 12.04
C GLU A 94 7.14 -3.82 10.77
N ASP A 95 7.78 -3.82 9.60
CA ASP A 95 7.14 -3.83 8.28
C ASP A 95 6.83 -5.24 7.79
N ARG A 96 7.33 -6.27 8.49
CA ARG A 96 7.00 -7.67 8.22
C ARG A 96 5.71 -8.10 8.92
N ARG A 97 5.43 -7.59 10.11
CA ARG A 97 4.29 -8.07 10.92
C ARG A 97 2.94 -7.73 10.27
N GLY A 98 2.02 -8.70 10.36
CA GLY A 98 0.60 -8.50 10.08
C GLY A 98 0.17 -8.74 8.64
N ALA A 99 1.00 -9.35 7.79
CA ALA A 99 0.64 -9.86 6.47
C ALA A 99 1.09 -11.33 6.32
N ASP A 100 0.43 -12.08 5.44
CA ASP A 100 0.76 -13.48 5.15
C ASP A 100 1.74 -13.62 3.99
N PHE A 101 1.67 -12.70 3.03
CA PHE A 101 2.51 -12.67 1.84
C PHE A 101 3.15 -11.30 1.67
N HIS A 102 4.42 -11.30 1.30
CA HIS A 102 5.20 -10.09 1.02
C HIS A 102 5.64 -10.12 -0.43
N LEU A 103 5.35 -9.03 -1.16
CA LEU A 103 5.73 -8.86 -2.55
C LEU A 103 6.43 -7.51 -2.70
N PHE A 104 7.31 -7.41 -3.69
CA PHE A 104 7.98 -6.16 -4.07
C PHE A 104 7.43 -5.67 -5.41
N SER A 105 7.26 -4.36 -5.54
CA SER A 105 6.76 -3.71 -6.77
C SER A 105 7.85 -3.45 -7.81
N ASP A 106 9.13 -3.59 -7.44
CA ASP A 106 10.31 -3.20 -8.23
C ASP A 106 10.31 -1.71 -8.61
N LYS A 107 9.55 -0.87 -7.89
CA LYS A 107 9.45 0.58 -8.08
C LYS A 107 9.88 1.31 -6.81
N ASP A 108 10.67 2.37 -6.96
CA ASP A 108 11.05 3.23 -5.84
C ASP A 108 9.93 4.22 -5.53
N TYR A 109 9.49 4.25 -4.28
CA TYR A 109 8.50 5.19 -3.75
C TYR A 109 7.25 5.39 -4.62
N VAL A 110 6.30 4.48 -4.45
CA VAL A 110 5.04 4.46 -5.20
C VAL A 110 4.04 5.48 -4.65
N TRP A 111 3.93 5.63 -3.34
CA TRP A 111 2.80 6.34 -2.73
C TRP A 111 3.10 7.84 -2.54
N ASN A 112 2.24 8.73 -3.01
CA ASN A 112 2.50 10.17 -2.92
C ASN A 112 2.25 10.75 -1.52
N ASN A 113 3.24 11.40 -0.90
CA ASN A 113 3.06 12.08 0.39
C ASN A 113 2.41 13.47 0.22
N LYS A 114 2.86 14.28 -0.74
CA LYS A 114 2.51 15.69 -0.86
C LYS A 114 1.03 15.92 -1.19
N GLU A 115 0.49 15.15 -2.13
CA GLU A 115 -0.89 15.30 -2.63
C GLU A 115 -1.86 14.28 -1.99
N GLY A 116 -1.33 13.35 -1.18
CA GLY A 116 -2.03 12.13 -0.83
C GLY A 116 -2.10 11.17 -2.03
N ASP A 117 -2.66 9.97 -1.84
CA ASP A 117 -2.76 8.98 -2.92
C ASP A 117 -3.98 8.08 -2.72
N THR A 118 -4.31 7.31 -3.76
CA THR A 118 -5.40 6.33 -3.79
C THR A 118 -4.89 5.02 -4.39
N PRO A 119 -4.48 4.04 -3.57
CA PRO A 119 -4.36 2.67 -4.04
C PRO A 119 -5.71 2.14 -4.56
N ALA A 120 -5.66 1.39 -5.66
CA ALA A 120 -6.82 0.74 -6.26
C ALA A 120 -6.47 -0.69 -6.73
N LEU A 121 -7.32 -1.64 -6.39
CA LEU A 121 -7.31 -2.97 -6.99
C LEU A 121 -8.22 -2.94 -8.22
N TYR A 122 -7.68 -3.28 -9.37
CA TYR A 122 -8.37 -3.17 -10.65
C TYR A 122 -8.30 -4.49 -11.41
N ASN A 123 -9.39 -4.85 -12.06
CA ASN A 123 -9.43 -5.94 -13.01
C ASN A 123 -9.44 -5.38 -14.44
N PRO A 124 -8.35 -5.50 -15.21
CA PRO A 124 -8.26 -4.93 -16.55
C PRO A 124 -9.08 -5.69 -17.59
N VAL A 125 -9.42 -6.96 -17.34
CA VAL A 125 -10.25 -7.77 -18.24
C VAL A 125 -11.69 -7.29 -18.18
N THR A 126 -12.23 -7.09 -16.97
CA THR A 126 -13.62 -6.64 -16.77
C THR A 126 -13.75 -5.12 -16.72
N LYS A 127 -12.63 -4.40 -16.64
CA LYS A 127 -12.56 -2.93 -16.45
C LYS A 127 -13.29 -2.44 -15.19
N VAL A 128 -13.16 -3.19 -14.11
CA VAL A 128 -13.81 -2.89 -12.82
C VAL A 128 -12.75 -2.61 -11.77
N THR A 129 -12.89 -1.47 -11.08
CA THR A 129 -12.20 -1.25 -9.80
C THR A 129 -12.84 -2.13 -8.75
N LEU A 130 -12.09 -3.11 -8.27
CA LEU A 130 -12.54 -4.05 -7.27
C LEU A 130 -12.66 -3.40 -5.89
N ASP A 131 -11.70 -2.54 -5.57
CA ASP A 131 -11.66 -1.77 -4.34
C ASP A 131 -10.67 -0.60 -4.45
N SER A 132 -10.89 0.45 -3.69
CA SER A 132 -9.97 1.58 -3.52
C SER A 132 -10.17 2.25 -2.17
N ALA A 133 -9.13 2.93 -1.69
CA ALA A 133 -9.22 3.81 -0.53
C ALA A 133 -8.15 4.90 -0.60
N SER A 134 -8.47 6.13 -0.21
CA SER A 134 -7.55 7.27 -0.33
C SER A 134 -7.00 7.70 1.04
N TYR A 135 -5.79 8.25 1.07
CA TYR A 135 -5.30 9.02 2.23
C TYR A 135 -5.03 10.47 1.83
N ASP A 136 -5.11 11.36 2.81
CA ASP A 136 -4.95 12.79 2.61
C ASP A 136 -3.47 13.21 2.53
N PRO A 137 -3.18 14.39 1.95
CA PRO A 137 -1.85 15.00 1.95
C PRO A 137 -1.11 14.96 3.28
N ASN A 138 0.20 14.81 3.20
CA ASN A 138 1.17 14.83 4.31
C ASN A 138 0.87 13.77 5.38
N PRO A 139 0.82 12.47 5.01
CA PRO A 139 0.64 11.41 5.99
C PRO A 139 1.80 11.41 7.01
N PRO A 140 1.55 11.15 8.30
CA PRO A 140 2.59 11.15 9.32
C PRO A 140 3.73 10.17 9.00
N GLU A 141 4.97 10.59 9.27
CA GLU A 141 6.16 9.78 9.02
C GLU A 141 6.19 8.55 9.94
N GLY A 142 6.44 7.39 9.34
CA GLY A 142 6.54 6.11 10.03
C GLY A 142 5.20 5.47 10.40
N GLU A 143 4.07 6.14 10.20
CA GLU A 143 2.78 5.64 10.64
C GLU A 143 2.10 4.72 9.63
N VAL A 144 1.40 3.72 10.17
CA VAL A 144 0.48 2.87 9.42
C VAL A 144 -0.90 3.50 9.44
N LEU A 145 -1.41 3.82 8.26
CA LEU A 145 -2.77 4.25 8.07
C LEU A 145 -3.67 3.00 7.93
N THR A 146 -4.85 3.06 8.52
CA THR A 146 -5.83 1.98 8.56
C THR A 146 -7.13 2.42 7.91
N ARG A 147 -7.85 1.47 7.31
CA ARG A 147 -9.08 1.78 6.60
C ARG A 147 -10.19 2.23 7.54
N SER A 148 -10.85 3.32 7.14
CA SER A 148 -12.07 3.86 7.72
C SER A 148 -12.99 4.30 6.57
N GLY A 149 -13.92 3.44 6.17
CA GLY A 149 -14.77 3.68 5.01
C GLY A 149 -13.99 3.63 3.69
N ASP A 150 -14.01 4.71 2.93
CA ASP A 150 -13.26 4.94 1.70
C ASP A 150 -11.90 5.63 1.94
N LYS A 151 -11.53 5.86 3.20
CA LYS A 151 -10.28 6.52 3.59
C LYS A 151 -9.30 5.58 4.30
N LEU A 152 -8.03 5.92 4.21
CA LEU A 152 -6.92 5.37 4.98
C LEU A 152 -6.42 6.48 5.91
N VAL A 153 -6.60 6.30 7.21
CA VAL A 153 -6.33 7.32 8.24
C VAL A 153 -5.40 6.78 9.31
N PRO A 154 -4.61 7.63 9.99
CA PRO A 154 -3.82 7.21 11.15
C PRO A 154 -4.67 6.40 12.13
N ALA A 155 -4.14 5.29 12.63
CA ALA A 155 -4.82 4.53 13.67
C ALA A 155 -5.10 5.47 14.85
N LYS A 156 -6.37 5.62 15.25
CA LYS A 156 -6.71 6.46 16.40
C LYS A 156 -5.96 5.91 17.62
N VAL A 157 -5.02 6.68 18.15
CA VAL A 157 -4.48 6.42 19.48
C VAL A 157 -5.66 6.54 20.45
N PRO A 158 -5.99 5.51 21.26
CA PRO A 158 -7.01 5.67 22.28
C PRO A 158 -6.54 6.79 23.21
N SER A 159 -7.29 7.90 23.23
CA SER A 159 -7.08 8.96 24.21
C SER A 159 -7.39 8.36 25.59
N TYR A 160 -6.36 7.94 26.31
CA TYR A 160 -6.49 7.68 27.74
C TYR A 160 -6.74 9.04 28.41
N SER A 161 -8.02 9.40 28.58
CA SER A 161 -8.40 10.45 29.50
C SER A 161 -7.93 10.03 30.88
N ARG A 162 -6.84 10.64 31.36
CA ARG A 162 -6.47 10.57 32.77
C ARG A 162 -7.64 11.15 33.56
N ARG A 163 -8.34 10.29 34.29
CA ARG A 163 -9.20 10.71 35.41
C ARG A 163 -8.32 11.05 36.59
#